data_AF-A0A7S4QAV2-F1
#
_entry.id   AF-A0A7S4QAV2-F1
#
_cell.length_a   1.000
_cell.length_b   1.000
_cell.length_c   1.000
_cell.angle_alpha   90.00
_cell.angle_beta   90.00
_cell.angle_gamma   90.00
#
_symmetry.space_group_name_H-M   'P 1'
#
loop_
_entity.id
_entity.type
_entity.pdbx_description
1 polymer ?
#
loop_
_entity_poly.entity_id
_entity_poly.type
_entity_poly.pdbx_seq_one_letter_code
_entity_poly.pdbx_strand_id
1 'polypeptide(L)'
;MSSSAGDAEAGAASRGISRLGGAISGAARSVRGKLNKGWEDYPEADGGKAGHVKYGCAEAVPKDAPYIHKLKHDLANSYYWTGGFFQDYFFFVANWHPFLGMLLSHPNHPWSKRERLAMFCISLAITMVPSAAIAAQLPGHRDATVVVFAWVTLPDIAVGLVLYQLSIADTRCPNSCGACMNLFKRFAMACSAFFALSVTGVCFLILRSRGAHWSQLLVPLVKGKLLSFLTWFPIWLLVPCQLGFIDLWCAERRAAQKAAGTKQQLGTMDSSESSEVPEVGQPVEVQA
;
A
#
# COMPACT_ATOMS: atom_id res chain seq x y z
N MET A 1 8.37 -71.96 23.34
CA MET A 1 7.19 -71.51 22.58
C MET A 1 6.64 -70.25 23.24
N SER A 2 7.17 -69.07 22.89
CA SER A 2 6.61 -67.76 23.29
C SER A 2 7.37 -66.62 22.59
N SER A 3 7.17 -66.43 21.28
CA SER A 3 7.69 -65.24 20.58
C SER A 3 7.03 -65.07 19.21
N SER A 4 5.75 -64.66 19.17
CA SER A 4 5.09 -64.31 17.90
C SER A 4 3.92 -63.31 18.00
N ALA A 5 3.60 -62.79 19.19
CA ALA A 5 2.49 -61.85 19.36
C ALA A 5 2.88 -60.36 19.30
N GLY A 6 4.19 -60.03 19.31
CA GLY A 6 4.66 -58.63 19.39
C GLY A 6 4.66 -57.85 18.07
N ASP A 7 4.78 -58.52 16.92
CA ASP A 7 5.05 -57.83 15.65
C ASP A 7 3.78 -57.29 14.96
N ALA A 8 2.60 -57.80 15.32
CA ALA A 8 1.33 -57.36 14.72
C ALA A 8 0.86 -55.98 15.25
N GLU A 9 1.21 -55.63 16.49
CA GLU A 9 0.74 -54.40 17.14
C GLU A 9 1.53 -53.16 16.68
N ALA A 10 2.84 -53.32 16.41
CA ALA A 10 3.70 -52.25 15.90
C ALA A 10 3.26 -51.76 14.49
N GLY A 11 2.75 -52.65 13.64
CA GLY A 11 2.28 -52.31 12.30
C GLY A 11 0.94 -51.56 12.25
N ALA A 12 0.11 -51.67 13.30
CA ALA A 12 -1.16 -50.93 13.39
C ALA A 12 -0.93 -49.47 13.81
N ALA A 13 -0.03 -49.23 14.77
CA ALA A 13 0.35 -47.88 15.22
C ALA A 13 1.01 -47.06 14.10
N SER A 14 1.91 -47.66 13.32
CA SER A 14 2.58 -47.00 12.18
C SER A 14 1.58 -46.53 11.10
N ARG A 15 0.56 -47.35 10.77
CA ARG A 15 -0.47 -47.00 9.78
C ARG A 15 -1.39 -45.87 10.24
N GLY A 16 -1.63 -45.72 11.54
CA GLY A 16 -2.38 -44.60 12.10
C GLY A 16 -1.64 -43.26 11.95
N ILE A 17 -0.32 -43.25 12.21
CA ILE A 17 0.50 -42.03 12.13
C ILE A 17 0.59 -41.51 10.68
N SER A 18 0.77 -42.38 9.69
CA SER A 18 0.83 -41.97 8.28
C SER A 18 -0.49 -41.35 7.77
N ARG A 19 -1.64 -41.85 8.23
CA ARG A 19 -2.95 -41.28 7.86
C ARG A 19 -3.20 -39.91 8.47
N LEU A 20 -2.79 -39.70 9.74
CA LEU A 20 -2.91 -38.41 10.40
C LEU A 20 -2.01 -37.35 9.74
N GLY A 21 -0.77 -37.71 9.38
CA GLY A 21 0.14 -36.83 8.64
C GLY A 21 -0.41 -36.40 7.27
N GLY A 22 -1.03 -37.34 6.53
CA GLY A 22 -1.71 -37.06 5.27
C GLY A 22 -2.82 -36.03 5.41
N ALA A 23 -3.72 -36.20 6.39
CA ALA A 23 -4.84 -35.29 6.64
C ALA A 23 -4.38 -33.87 7.03
N ILE A 24 -3.39 -33.74 7.91
CA ILE A 24 -2.82 -32.44 8.31
C ILE A 24 -2.15 -31.75 7.11
N SER A 25 -1.40 -32.50 6.28
CA SER A 25 -0.76 -31.95 5.09
C SER A 25 -1.76 -31.47 4.03
N GLY A 26 -2.89 -32.16 3.89
CA GLY A 26 -3.98 -31.79 2.99
C GLY A 26 -4.71 -30.53 3.45
N ALA A 27 -5.05 -30.45 4.74
CA ALA A 27 -5.64 -29.26 5.35
C ALA A 27 -4.72 -28.04 5.23
N ALA A 28 -3.42 -28.21 5.53
CA ALA A 28 -2.42 -27.15 5.40
C ALA A 28 -2.27 -26.65 3.95
N ARG A 29 -2.28 -27.56 2.96
CA ARG A 29 -2.27 -27.19 1.53
C ARG A 29 -3.53 -26.46 1.11
N SER A 30 -4.71 -26.91 1.54
CA SER A 30 -5.98 -26.24 1.23
C SER A 30 -6.04 -24.84 1.83
N VAL A 31 -5.60 -24.69 3.09
CA VAL A 31 -5.48 -23.38 3.75
C VAL A 31 -4.50 -22.50 2.97
N ARG A 32 -3.28 -22.98 2.67
CA ARG A 32 -2.28 -22.22 1.91
C ARG A 32 -2.80 -21.77 0.53
N GLY A 33 -3.53 -22.62 -0.19
CA GLY A 33 -4.15 -22.26 -1.46
C GLY A 33 -5.16 -21.12 -1.32
N LYS A 34 -6.00 -21.15 -0.28
CA LYS A 34 -6.93 -20.05 0.02
C LYS A 34 -6.21 -18.76 0.43
N LEU A 35 -5.07 -18.87 1.13
CA LEU A 35 -4.26 -17.74 1.59
C LEU A 35 -3.48 -17.06 0.45
N ASN A 36 -3.20 -17.76 -0.64
CA ASN A 36 -2.48 -17.22 -1.79
C ASN A 36 -3.39 -16.57 -2.83
N LYS A 37 -4.70 -16.79 -2.76
CA LYS A 37 -5.66 -16.20 -3.70
C LYS A 37 -5.54 -14.67 -3.66
N GLY A 38 -5.37 -14.02 -4.81
CA GLY A 38 -5.20 -12.57 -4.90
C GLY A 38 -3.75 -12.08 -4.76
N TRP A 39 -2.81 -12.99 -4.49
CA TRP A 39 -1.36 -12.73 -4.42
C TRP A 39 -0.58 -13.33 -5.60
N GLU A 40 -1.30 -13.81 -6.62
CA GLU A 40 -0.68 -14.30 -7.85
C GLU A 40 0.14 -13.19 -8.56
N ASP A 41 1.07 -13.59 -9.43
CA ASP A 41 1.87 -12.65 -10.21
C ASP A 41 1.05 -11.88 -11.24
N TYR A 42 1.55 -10.71 -11.62
CA TYR A 42 0.95 -9.93 -12.69
C TYR A 42 1.05 -10.70 -14.02
N PRO A 43 -0.02 -10.76 -14.82
CA PRO A 43 0.04 -11.39 -16.12
C PRO A 43 1.04 -10.66 -17.03
N GLU A 44 2.05 -11.38 -17.52
CA GLU A 44 3.06 -10.82 -18.45
C GLU A 44 2.42 -10.32 -19.76
N ALA A 45 1.33 -10.96 -20.19
CA ALA A 45 0.55 -10.54 -21.36
C ALA A 45 0.00 -9.10 -21.26
N ASP A 46 -0.23 -8.62 -20.04
CA ASP A 46 -0.71 -7.26 -19.79
C ASP A 46 0.46 -6.27 -19.59
N GLY A 47 1.72 -6.67 -19.83
CA GLY A 47 2.91 -5.86 -19.55
C GLY A 47 3.34 -5.92 -18.08
N GLY A 48 2.92 -6.95 -17.36
CA GLY A 48 3.24 -7.17 -15.95
C GLY A 48 2.79 -6.00 -15.08
N LYS A 49 3.64 -5.59 -14.12
CA LYS A 49 3.32 -4.52 -13.17
C LYS A 49 3.07 -3.16 -13.86
N ALA A 50 3.81 -2.87 -14.93
CA ALA A 50 3.72 -1.59 -15.65
C ALA A 50 2.35 -1.39 -16.32
N GLY A 51 1.72 -2.48 -16.77
CA GLY A 51 0.37 -2.45 -17.36
C GLY A 51 -0.75 -2.02 -16.42
N HIS A 52 -0.49 -2.03 -15.11
CA HIS A 52 -1.44 -1.63 -14.08
C HIS A 52 -1.28 -0.18 -13.62
N VAL A 53 -0.44 0.62 -14.28
CA VAL A 53 -0.33 2.07 -14.03
C VAL A 53 -1.56 2.78 -14.62
N LYS A 54 -2.60 2.93 -13.81
CA LYS A 54 -3.86 3.61 -14.16
C LYS A 54 -4.13 4.83 -13.28
N TYR A 55 -4.76 5.85 -13.85
CA TYR A 55 -5.11 7.09 -13.16
C TYR A 55 -6.62 7.32 -13.11
N GLY A 56 -7.07 8.07 -12.10
CA GLY A 56 -8.36 8.73 -12.15
C GLY A 56 -9.55 7.79 -12.28
N CYS A 57 -10.37 8.00 -13.31
CA CYS A 57 -11.61 7.26 -13.55
C CYS A 57 -11.42 6.07 -14.52
N ALA A 58 -10.18 5.62 -14.72
CA ALA A 58 -9.92 4.40 -15.49
C ALA A 58 -10.68 3.20 -14.90
N GLU A 59 -10.94 2.21 -15.75
CA GLU A 59 -11.62 1.00 -15.34
C GLU A 59 -10.82 0.24 -14.27
N ALA A 60 -11.50 -0.01 -13.15
CA ALA A 60 -10.93 -0.75 -12.03
C ALA A 60 -10.64 -2.19 -12.43
N VAL A 61 -9.53 -2.73 -11.95
CA VAL A 61 -9.28 -4.17 -12.02
C VAL A 61 -10.40 -4.89 -11.25
N PRO A 62 -10.99 -5.97 -11.80
CA PRO A 62 -12.02 -6.75 -11.11
C PRO A 62 -11.56 -7.20 -9.72
N LYS A 63 -12.50 -7.22 -8.76
CA LYS A 63 -12.19 -7.56 -7.35
C LYS A 63 -11.80 -9.02 -7.15
N ASP A 64 -12.13 -9.87 -8.09
CA ASP A 64 -11.84 -11.30 -8.16
C ASP A 64 -10.58 -11.62 -8.95
N ALA A 65 -9.87 -10.61 -9.46
CA ALA A 65 -8.60 -10.80 -10.16
C ALA A 65 -7.57 -11.51 -9.24
N PRO A 66 -6.78 -12.44 -9.78
CA PRO A 66 -5.85 -13.26 -9.00
C PRO A 66 -4.68 -12.44 -8.40
N TYR A 67 -4.44 -11.22 -8.84
CA TYR A 67 -3.38 -10.37 -8.28
C TYR A 67 -3.94 -9.17 -7.50
N ILE A 68 -5.23 -9.15 -7.14
CA ILE A 68 -5.88 -7.95 -6.56
C ILE A 68 -5.29 -7.52 -5.21
N HIS A 69 -4.91 -8.47 -4.35
CA HIS A 69 -4.28 -8.16 -3.06
C HIS A 69 -2.85 -7.68 -3.24
N LYS A 70 -2.10 -8.32 -4.15
CA LYS A 70 -0.77 -7.86 -4.57
C LYS A 70 -0.80 -6.44 -5.14
N LEU A 71 -1.74 -6.15 -6.04
CA LEU A 71 -1.93 -4.82 -6.62
C LEU A 71 -2.20 -3.77 -5.55
N LYS A 72 -3.11 -4.03 -4.60
CA LYS A 72 -3.39 -3.10 -3.50
C LYS A 72 -2.18 -2.86 -2.61
N HIS A 73 -1.45 -3.93 -2.29
CA HIS A 73 -0.23 -3.86 -1.51
C HIS A 73 0.83 -3.01 -2.23
N ASP A 74 1.07 -3.27 -3.52
CA ASP A 74 2.06 -2.54 -4.31
C ASP A 74 1.66 -1.07 -4.50
N LEU A 75 0.38 -0.76 -4.73
CA LEU A 75 -0.12 0.62 -4.80
C LEU A 75 0.18 1.42 -3.52
N ALA A 76 0.18 0.75 -2.36
CA ALA A 76 0.46 1.37 -1.07
C ALA A 76 1.91 1.27 -0.59
N ASN A 77 2.78 0.51 -1.27
CA ASN A 77 4.15 0.27 -0.75
C ASN A 77 5.24 0.32 -1.82
N SER A 78 4.91 0.53 -3.10
CA SER A 78 5.87 0.44 -4.19
C SER A 78 5.89 1.66 -5.09
N TYR A 79 7.10 2.08 -5.45
CA TYR A 79 7.38 3.30 -6.21
C TYR A 79 7.95 3.00 -7.60
N TYR A 80 8.46 1.78 -7.83
CA TYR A 80 8.98 1.32 -9.11
C TYR A 80 7.92 0.50 -9.87
N TRP A 81 7.39 1.08 -10.94
CA TRP A 81 6.29 0.48 -11.72
C TRP A 81 6.68 0.20 -13.16
N THR A 82 7.16 1.23 -13.85
CA THR A 82 7.48 1.21 -15.27
C THR A 82 8.98 1.15 -15.53
N GLY A 83 9.80 1.54 -14.55
CA GLY A 83 11.23 1.76 -14.72
C GLY A 83 11.60 3.15 -15.21
N GLY A 84 10.62 3.94 -15.66
CA GLY A 84 10.80 5.36 -15.98
C GLY A 84 10.66 6.21 -14.72
N PHE A 85 11.74 6.87 -14.30
CA PHE A 85 11.76 7.68 -13.07
C PHE A 85 10.63 8.73 -13.00
N PHE A 86 10.46 9.53 -14.06
CA PHE A 86 9.43 10.57 -14.08
C PHE A 86 8.00 10.01 -14.11
N GLN A 87 7.78 8.94 -14.90
CA GLN A 87 6.46 8.30 -14.98
C GLN A 87 6.06 7.70 -13.63
N ASP A 88 6.99 7.00 -12.99
CA ASP A 88 6.81 6.44 -11.66
C ASP A 88 6.63 7.53 -10.60
N TYR A 89 7.31 8.67 -10.73
CA TYR A 89 7.13 9.82 -9.83
C TYR A 89 5.76 10.46 -9.98
N PHE A 90 5.27 10.68 -11.20
CA PHE A 90 3.90 11.18 -11.40
C PHE A 90 2.87 10.20 -10.88
N PHE A 91 3.09 8.90 -11.07
CA PHE A 91 2.22 7.86 -10.52
C PHE A 91 2.21 7.87 -8.98
N PHE A 92 3.39 8.02 -8.37
CA PHE A 92 3.54 8.20 -6.93
C PHE A 92 2.77 9.43 -6.44
N VAL A 93 2.98 10.61 -7.04
CA VAL A 93 2.27 11.85 -6.68
C VAL A 93 0.77 11.67 -6.82
N ALA A 94 0.29 11.10 -7.92
CA ALA A 94 -1.13 10.84 -8.14
C ALA A 94 -1.74 9.90 -7.10
N ASN A 95 -0.99 8.92 -6.60
CA ASN A 95 -1.48 7.97 -5.61
C ASN A 95 -1.26 8.43 -4.17
N TRP A 96 -0.30 9.28 -3.86
CA TRP A 96 0.09 9.55 -2.47
C TRP A 96 -0.16 10.99 -2.03
N HIS A 97 -0.25 11.94 -2.96
CA HIS A 97 -0.50 13.33 -2.59
C HIS A 97 -1.91 13.48 -2.00
N PRO A 98 -2.07 14.12 -0.82
CA PRO A 98 -3.37 14.21 -0.13
C PRO A 98 -4.48 14.84 -0.97
N PHE A 99 -4.17 15.94 -1.66
CA PHE A 99 -5.12 16.63 -2.53
C PHE A 99 -5.28 15.98 -3.91
N LEU A 100 -4.20 15.91 -4.71
CA LEU A 100 -4.25 15.37 -6.08
C LEU A 100 -4.77 13.92 -6.13
N GLY A 101 -4.45 13.10 -5.13
CA GLY A 101 -4.92 11.73 -5.08
C GLY A 101 -6.42 11.57 -4.83
N MET A 102 -7.13 12.60 -4.35
CA MET A 102 -8.59 12.58 -4.35
C MET A 102 -9.17 12.43 -5.76
N LEU A 103 -8.45 12.92 -6.77
CA LEU A 103 -8.89 12.93 -8.17
C LEU A 103 -8.18 11.84 -8.98
N LEU A 104 -6.85 11.76 -8.83
CA LEU A 104 -5.99 11.03 -9.74
C LEU A 104 -5.59 9.62 -9.27
N SER A 105 -5.87 9.25 -8.00
CA SER A 105 -5.42 7.95 -7.48
C SER A 105 -5.98 6.79 -8.29
N HIS A 106 -5.21 5.69 -8.33
CA HIS A 106 -5.63 4.44 -8.93
C HIS A 106 -6.99 3.97 -8.36
N PRO A 107 -7.93 3.47 -9.19
CA PRO A 107 -9.27 3.08 -8.74
C PRO A 107 -9.27 1.94 -7.71
N ASN A 108 -8.29 1.02 -7.79
CA ASN A 108 -8.10 -0.06 -6.82
C ASN A 108 -7.20 0.30 -5.63
N HIS A 109 -6.75 1.56 -5.49
CA HIS A 109 -5.88 1.96 -4.36
C HIS A 109 -6.58 1.66 -3.01
N PRO A 110 -5.89 1.08 -2.01
CA PRO A 110 -6.48 0.70 -0.73
C PRO A 110 -7.03 1.90 0.07
N TRP A 111 -6.37 3.05 -0.07
CA TRP A 111 -6.90 4.35 0.34
C TRP A 111 -7.75 4.97 -0.78
N SER A 112 -9.06 4.80 -0.68
CA SER A 112 -10.03 5.22 -1.70
C SER A 112 -10.20 6.74 -1.76
N LYS A 113 -10.71 7.26 -2.90
CA LYS A 113 -10.99 8.70 -3.09
C LYS A 113 -11.96 9.27 -2.05
N ARG A 114 -12.97 8.49 -1.66
CA ARG A 114 -13.94 8.90 -0.63
C ARG A 114 -13.30 9.01 0.75
N GLU A 115 -12.40 8.07 1.09
CA GLU A 115 -11.65 8.13 2.34
C GLU A 115 -10.67 9.31 2.34
N ARG A 116 -10.01 9.59 1.20
CA ARG A 116 -9.17 10.80 1.05
C ARG A 116 -9.96 12.07 1.30
N LEU A 117 -11.14 12.19 0.70
CA LEU A 117 -12.03 13.33 0.91
C LEU A 117 -12.47 13.45 2.38
N ALA A 118 -12.88 12.34 3.01
CA ALA A 118 -13.25 12.34 4.42
C ALA A 118 -12.09 12.77 5.32
N MET A 119 -10.88 12.24 5.07
CA MET A 119 -9.66 12.64 5.79
C MET A 119 -9.33 14.11 5.59
N PHE A 120 -9.46 14.64 4.38
CA PHE A 120 -9.28 16.06 4.10
C PHE A 120 -10.27 16.93 4.91
N CYS A 121 -11.54 16.55 4.99
CA CYS A 121 -12.53 17.25 5.81
C CYS A 121 -12.21 17.18 7.31
N ILE A 122 -11.80 16.01 7.82
CA ILE A 122 -11.37 15.83 9.22
C ILE A 122 -10.15 16.70 9.51
N SER A 123 -9.14 16.66 8.65
CA SER A 123 -7.91 17.43 8.79
C SER A 123 -8.19 18.94 8.69
N LEU A 124 -9.10 19.39 7.80
CA LEU A 124 -9.59 20.78 7.76
C LEU A 124 -10.19 21.18 9.11
N ALA A 125 -11.15 20.41 9.62
CA ALA A 125 -11.83 20.70 10.88
C ALA A 125 -10.87 20.77 12.07
N ILE A 126 -9.93 19.84 12.18
CA ILE A 126 -8.92 19.84 13.25
C ILE A 126 -8.05 21.10 13.19
N THR A 127 -7.68 21.54 11.98
CA THR A 127 -6.89 22.77 11.78
C THR A 127 -7.67 24.08 12.00
N MET A 128 -9.00 24.03 12.18
CA MET A 128 -9.80 25.24 12.39
C MET A 128 -9.52 25.92 13.73
N VAL A 129 -9.35 25.18 14.82
CA VAL A 129 -9.09 25.79 16.14
C VAL A 129 -7.78 26.59 16.20
N PRO A 130 -6.60 26.06 15.84
CA PRO A 130 -5.37 26.86 15.83
C PRO A 130 -5.47 28.02 14.83
N SER A 131 -6.14 27.83 13.70
CA SER A 131 -6.38 28.91 12.73
C SER A 131 -7.27 30.03 13.31
N ALA A 132 -8.30 29.69 14.09
CA ALA A 132 -9.18 30.65 14.75
C ALA A 132 -8.45 31.43 15.85
N ALA A 133 -7.61 30.74 16.62
CA ALA A 133 -6.77 31.37 17.64
C ALA A 133 -5.80 32.37 17.01
N ILE A 134 -5.13 31.99 15.92
CA ILE A 134 -4.23 32.89 15.16
C ILE A 134 -5.00 34.10 14.62
N ALA A 135 -6.16 33.87 13.99
CA ALA A 135 -6.98 34.95 13.44
C ALA A 135 -7.47 35.94 14.51
N ALA A 136 -7.81 35.44 15.71
CA ALA A 136 -8.29 36.27 16.81
C ALA A 136 -7.17 37.02 17.57
N GLN A 137 -5.94 36.50 17.58
CA GLN A 137 -4.84 37.07 18.36
C GLN A 137 -3.90 37.97 17.55
N LEU A 138 -3.79 37.76 16.24
CA LEU A 138 -2.83 38.46 15.39
C LEU A 138 -3.49 39.20 14.22
N PRO A 139 -4.47 40.09 14.46
CA PRO A 139 -5.03 40.89 13.38
C PRO A 139 -3.95 41.77 12.76
N GLY A 140 -3.75 41.66 11.44
CA GLY A 140 -2.87 42.53 10.67
C GLY A 140 -1.38 42.18 10.64
N HIS A 141 -0.92 41.10 11.30
CA HIS A 141 0.48 40.68 11.20
C HIS A 141 0.75 39.94 9.88
N ARG A 142 1.50 40.60 8.97
CA ARG A 142 1.87 40.05 7.66
C ARG A 142 2.75 38.78 7.76
N ASP A 143 3.43 38.57 8.89
CA ASP A 143 4.41 37.49 9.07
C ASP A 143 4.00 36.38 10.04
N ALA A 144 2.70 36.07 10.13
CA ALA A 144 2.24 34.89 10.88
C ALA A 144 2.62 33.54 10.23
N THR A 145 3.50 33.51 9.23
CA THR A 145 3.87 32.28 8.48
C THR A 145 4.47 31.21 9.38
N VAL A 146 5.41 31.58 10.26
CA VAL A 146 6.05 30.63 11.19
C VAL A 146 5.03 30.04 12.15
N VAL A 147 4.11 30.87 12.66
CA VAL A 147 3.04 30.44 13.57
C VAL A 147 2.07 29.50 12.86
N VAL A 148 1.63 29.84 11.64
CA VAL A 148 0.77 28.97 10.81
C VAL A 148 1.49 27.66 10.50
N PHE A 149 2.77 27.69 10.15
CA PHE A 149 3.53 26.49 9.86
C PHE A 149 3.61 25.56 11.10
N ALA A 150 3.97 26.11 12.25
CA ALA A 150 4.15 25.35 13.49
C ALA A 150 2.83 24.80 14.04
N TRP A 151 1.75 25.59 14.04
CA TRP A 151 0.50 25.25 14.73
C TRP A 151 -0.61 24.72 13.82
N VAL A 152 -0.49 24.93 12.50
CA VAL A 152 -1.48 24.45 11.53
C VAL A 152 -0.85 23.38 10.64
N THR A 153 0.26 23.70 9.96
CA THR A 153 0.84 22.80 8.94
C THR A 153 1.47 21.55 9.54
N LEU A 154 2.31 21.63 10.58
CA LEU A 154 2.93 20.43 11.16
C LEU A 154 1.91 19.45 11.78
N PRO A 155 0.93 19.90 12.59
CA PRO A 155 -0.11 19.00 13.08
C PRO A 155 -0.96 18.40 11.97
N ASP A 156 -1.24 19.18 10.91
CA ASP A 156 -1.98 18.69 9.73
C ASP A 156 -1.26 17.53 9.05
N ILE A 157 0.06 17.68 8.82
CA ILE A 157 0.89 16.63 8.23
C ILE A 157 0.88 15.39 9.14
N ALA A 158 1.08 15.57 10.46
CA ALA A 158 1.11 14.46 11.41
C ALA A 158 -0.23 13.69 11.44
N VAL A 159 -1.36 14.39 11.50
CA VAL A 159 -2.70 13.78 11.42
C VAL A 159 -2.90 13.08 10.08
N GLY A 160 -2.48 13.72 8.97
CA GLY A 160 -2.54 13.13 7.64
C GLY A 160 -1.78 11.81 7.55
N LEU A 161 -0.58 11.73 8.13
CA LEU A 161 0.22 10.49 8.20
C LEU A 161 -0.49 9.41 9.01
N VAL A 162 -1.01 9.72 10.20
CA VAL A 162 -1.72 8.74 11.04
C VAL A 162 -2.96 8.20 10.34
N LEU A 163 -3.77 9.09 9.76
CA LEU A 163 -4.97 8.71 9.01
C LEU A 163 -4.62 7.86 7.79
N TYR A 164 -3.54 8.21 7.07
CA TYR A 164 -3.04 7.37 5.97
C TYR A 164 -2.64 5.97 6.44
N GLN A 165 -1.87 5.84 7.52
CA GLN A 165 -1.49 4.53 8.05
C GLN A 165 -2.72 3.68 8.43
N LEU A 166 -3.75 4.33 8.97
CA LEU A 166 -5.03 3.69 9.27
C LEU A 166 -5.78 3.25 7.99
N SER A 167 -5.73 4.01 6.89
CA SER A 167 -6.44 3.65 5.66
C SER A 167 -5.82 2.48 4.92
N ILE A 168 -4.51 2.26 5.04
CA ILE A 168 -3.79 1.16 4.40
C ILE A 168 -3.55 -0.04 5.33
N ALA A 169 -4.01 0.03 6.59
CA ALA A 169 -3.72 -0.99 7.59
C ALA A 169 -4.25 -2.39 7.20
N ASP A 170 -5.28 -2.47 6.36
CA ASP A 170 -5.82 -3.71 5.81
C ASP A 170 -4.85 -4.42 4.85
N THR A 171 -3.98 -3.67 4.16
CA THR A 171 -2.99 -4.24 3.23
C THR A 171 -1.86 -5.00 3.92
N ARG A 172 -1.63 -4.75 5.22
CA ARG A 172 -0.57 -5.41 6.01
C ARG A 172 -0.99 -6.78 6.55
N CYS A 173 -2.29 -7.09 6.54
CA CYS A 173 -2.84 -8.31 7.14
C CYS A 173 -3.67 -9.09 6.10
N PRO A 174 -3.03 -9.83 5.17
CA PRO A 174 -3.71 -10.43 4.02
C PRO A 174 -4.81 -11.44 4.33
N ASN A 175 -4.73 -12.16 5.46
CA ASN A 175 -5.25 -13.53 5.46
C ASN A 175 -6.22 -13.91 6.60
N SER A 176 -6.33 -13.13 7.66
CA SER A 176 -7.17 -13.55 8.81
C SER A 176 -7.80 -12.40 9.61
N CYS A 177 -7.32 -11.17 9.45
CA CYS A 177 -7.82 -10.02 10.21
C CYS A 177 -8.55 -8.99 9.34
N GLY A 178 -8.83 -9.26 8.06
CA GLY A 178 -9.45 -8.27 7.16
C GLY A 178 -10.78 -7.72 7.69
N ALA A 179 -11.65 -8.57 8.23
CA ALA A 179 -12.91 -8.14 8.84
C ALA A 179 -12.70 -7.28 10.10
N CYS A 180 -11.81 -7.72 11.00
CA CYS A 180 -11.47 -7.00 12.23
C CYS A 180 -10.82 -5.63 11.94
N MET A 181 -9.88 -5.59 11.00
CA MET A 181 -9.20 -4.36 10.58
C MET A 181 -10.16 -3.40 9.89
N ASN A 182 -11.08 -3.91 9.07
CA ASN A 182 -12.13 -3.09 8.48
C ASN A 182 -13.09 -2.51 9.53
N LEU A 183 -13.47 -3.29 10.54
CA LEU A 183 -14.28 -2.81 11.65
C LEU A 183 -13.54 -1.73 12.46
N PHE A 184 -12.28 -1.98 12.81
CA PHE A 184 -11.42 -1.04 13.50
C PHE A 184 -11.26 0.27 12.71
N LYS A 185 -10.96 0.17 11.41
CA LYS A 185 -10.82 1.32 10.51
C LYS A 185 -12.11 2.16 10.47
N ARG A 186 -13.27 1.52 10.33
CA ARG A 186 -14.58 2.22 10.34
C ARG A 186 -14.84 2.92 11.67
N PHE A 187 -14.57 2.24 12.78
CA PHE A 187 -14.72 2.80 14.11
C PHE A 187 -13.78 4.01 14.32
N ALA A 188 -12.49 3.87 14.02
CA ALA A 188 -11.51 4.94 14.15
C ALA A 188 -11.82 6.15 13.26
N MET A 189 -12.31 5.93 12.03
CA MET A 189 -12.79 6.99 11.15
C MET A 189 -14.02 7.71 11.72
N ALA A 190 -14.97 6.97 12.30
CA ALA A 190 -16.14 7.55 12.95
C ALA A 190 -15.74 8.40 14.18
N CYS A 191 -14.88 7.88 15.06
CA CYS A 191 -14.34 8.64 16.20
C CYS A 191 -13.62 9.91 15.75
N SER A 192 -12.82 9.83 14.69
CA SER A 192 -12.12 11.00 14.13
C SER A 192 -13.10 12.04 13.58
N ALA A 193 -14.19 11.61 12.95
CA ALA A 193 -15.24 12.50 12.47
C ALA A 193 -16.01 13.18 13.62
N PHE A 194 -16.37 12.44 14.68
CA PHE A 194 -16.98 13.04 15.87
C PHE A 194 -16.05 14.06 16.54
N PHE A 195 -14.77 13.73 16.69
CA PHE A 195 -13.78 14.66 17.20
C PHE A 195 -13.69 15.93 16.34
N ALA A 196 -13.60 15.78 15.01
CA ALA A 196 -13.60 16.90 14.08
C ALA A 196 -14.84 17.81 14.22
N LEU A 197 -16.03 17.24 14.41
CA LEU A 197 -17.26 18.00 14.67
C LEU A 197 -17.17 18.78 16.00
N SER A 198 -16.67 18.15 17.07
CA SER A 198 -16.45 18.81 18.35
C SER A 198 -15.45 19.97 18.23
N VAL A 199 -14.33 19.77 17.52
CA VAL A 199 -13.33 20.82 17.27
C VAL A 199 -13.92 21.99 16.47
N THR A 200 -14.80 21.70 15.50
CA THR A 200 -15.52 22.74 14.75
C THR A 200 -16.43 23.56 15.66
N GLY A 201 -17.11 22.92 16.62
CA GLY A 201 -17.90 23.61 17.65
C GLY A 201 -17.05 24.50 18.54
N VAL A 202 -15.88 24.04 18.97
CA VAL A 202 -14.92 24.85 19.75
C VAL A 202 -14.44 26.07 18.93
N CYS A 203 -14.12 25.88 17.65
CA CYS A 203 -13.75 26.98 16.75
C CYS A 203 -14.85 28.04 16.69
N PHE A 204 -16.12 27.64 16.55
CA PHE A 204 -17.25 28.57 16.56
C PHE A 204 -17.35 29.37 17.85
N LEU A 205 -17.18 28.73 19.01
CA LEU A 205 -17.19 29.41 20.31
C LEU A 205 -16.03 30.42 20.45
N ILE A 206 -14.84 30.08 19.97
CA ILE A 206 -13.68 30.99 19.95
C ILE A 206 -14.00 32.24 19.13
N LEU A 207 -14.47 32.07 17.88
CA LEU A 207 -14.81 33.19 17.01
C LEU A 207 -15.92 34.06 17.61
N ARG A 208 -16.98 33.43 18.14
CA ARG A 208 -18.11 34.14 18.77
C ARG A 208 -17.68 34.93 20.00
N SER A 209 -16.87 34.34 20.89
CA SER A 209 -16.39 35.01 22.11
C SER A 209 -15.47 36.21 21.83
N ARG A 210 -14.82 36.22 20.66
CA ARG A 210 -13.90 37.29 20.23
C ARG A 210 -14.54 38.29 19.26
N GLY A 211 -15.80 38.11 18.89
CA GLY A 211 -16.45 38.94 17.87
C GLY A 211 -15.79 38.87 16.50
N ALA A 212 -15.07 37.78 16.21
CA ALA A 212 -14.32 37.60 14.97
C ALA A 212 -15.22 37.01 13.86
N HIS A 213 -15.05 37.48 12.63
CA HIS A 213 -15.82 36.97 11.49
C HIS A 213 -15.17 35.71 10.92
N TRP A 214 -15.98 34.76 10.43
CA TRP A 214 -15.51 33.50 9.82
C TRP A 214 -14.52 33.69 8.67
N SER A 215 -14.60 34.81 7.94
CA SER A 215 -13.65 35.12 6.85
C SER A 215 -12.21 35.29 7.34
N GLN A 216 -12.01 35.73 8.59
CA GLN A 216 -10.68 35.91 9.17
C GLN A 216 -9.99 34.56 9.45
N LEU A 217 -10.77 33.49 9.68
CA LEU A 217 -10.27 32.12 9.82
C LEU A 217 -9.72 31.56 8.51
N LEU A 218 -10.31 31.94 7.37
CA LEU A 218 -10.00 31.33 6.08
C LEU A 218 -8.55 31.58 5.67
N VAL A 219 -7.99 32.74 5.98
CA VAL A 219 -6.60 33.09 5.61
C VAL A 219 -5.58 32.14 6.25
N PRO A 220 -5.47 31.99 7.58
CA PRO A 220 -4.53 31.04 8.18
C PRO A 220 -4.83 29.59 7.81
N LEU A 221 -6.11 29.22 7.67
CA LEU A 221 -6.51 27.86 7.30
C LEU A 221 -6.04 27.48 5.90
N VAL A 222 -6.38 28.30 4.89
CA VAL A 222 -5.99 28.06 3.49
C VAL A 222 -4.47 28.13 3.33
N LYS A 223 -3.82 29.13 3.97
CA LYS A 223 -2.35 29.25 3.96
C LYS A 223 -1.70 28.00 4.56
N GLY A 224 -2.21 27.50 5.69
CA GLY A 224 -1.71 26.29 6.33
C GLY A 224 -1.82 25.04 5.44
N LYS A 225 -2.94 24.88 4.72
CA LYS A 225 -3.13 23.77 3.76
C LYS A 225 -2.22 23.87 2.55
N LEU A 226 -2.09 25.06 1.96
CA LEU A 226 -1.18 25.27 0.82
C LEU A 226 0.27 24.97 1.22
N LEU A 227 0.71 25.42 2.39
CA LEU A 227 2.03 25.08 2.93
C LEU A 227 2.18 23.56 3.17
N SER A 228 1.15 22.90 3.71
CA SER A 228 1.13 21.44 3.88
C SER A 228 1.32 20.71 2.55
N PHE A 229 0.60 21.11 1.51
CA PHE A 229 0.73 20.52 0.17
C PHE A 229 2.08 20.79 -0.48
N LEU A 230 2.60 22.02 -0.34
CA LEU A 230 3.92 22.37 -0.89
C LEU A 230 5.06 21.64 -0.18
N THR A 231 5.00 21.53 1.14
CA THR A 231 6.02 20.83 1.94
C THR A 231 5.96 19.31 1.81
N TRP A 232 4.80 18.75 1.45
CA TRP A 232 4.65 17.33 1.16
C TRP A 232 5.64 16.84 0.10
N PHE A 233 5.84 17.59 -0.99
CA PHE A 233 6.74 17.22 -2.08
C PHE A 233 8.20 17.00 -1.65
N PRO A 234 8.92 17.99 -1.11
CA PRO A 234 10.32 17.82 -0.72
C PRO A 234 10.49 16.79 0.41
N ILE A 235 9.54 16.72 1.35
CA ILE A 235 9.56 15.71 2.41
C ILE A 235 9.52 14.32 1.75
N TRP A 236 8.45 14.00 1.03
CA TRP A 236 8.28 12.66 0.47
C TRP A 236 9.25 12.33 -0.66
N LEU A 237 9.85 13.32 -1.32
CA LEU A 237 10.90 13.07 -2.30
C LEU A 237 12.22 12.64 -1.63
N LEU A 238 12.57 13.24 -0.50
CA LEU A 238 13.91 13.18 0.10
C LEU A 238 13.99 12.42 1.44
N VAL A 239 12.87 11.99 2.04
CA VAL A 239 12.92 11.24 3.31
C VAL A 239 13.78 9.98 3.14
N PRO A 240 14.79 9.76 3.99
CA PRO A 240 15.69 8.60 3.88
C PRO A 240 15.01 7.30 4.36
N CYS A 241 15.76 6.19 4.34
CA CYS A 241 15.37 4.91 4.93
C CYS A 241 14.16 4.26 4.26
N GLN A 242 14.10 4.31 2.93
CA GLN A 242 13.06 3.70 2.09
C GLN A 242 11.65 4.26 2.32
N LEU A 243 11.53 5.41 2.98
CA LEU A 243 10.26 6.10 3.16
C LEU A 243 10.01 7.14 2.05
N GLY A 244 11.07 7.75 1.52
CA GLY A 244 10.98 8.70 0.43
C GLY A 244 11.03 8.05 -0.95
N PHE A 245 10.54 8.79 -1.96
CA PHE A 245 10.42 8.33 -3.32
C PHE A 245 11.76 7.87 -3.91
N ILE A 246 12.80 8.70 -3.82
CA ILE A 246 14.09 8.42 -4.46
C ILE A 246 14.73 7.15 -3.90
N ASP A 247 14.77 7.01 -2.57
CA ASP A 247 15.46 5.90 -1.92
C ASP A 247 14.76 4.56 -2.18
N LEU A 248 13.43 4.53 -2.02
CA LEU A 248 12.65 3.32 -2.27
C LEU A 248 12.62 2.96 -3.76
N TRP A 249 12.46 3.93 -4.67
CA TRP A 249 12.54 3.69 -6.11
C TRP A 249 13.90 3.11 -6.52
N CYS A 250 15.00 3.63 -5.97
CA CYS A 250 16.35 3.08 -6.23
C CYS A 250 16.53 1.67 -5.66
N ALA A 251 15.98 1.40 -4.47
CA ALA A 251 16.01 0.07 -3.86
C ALA A 251 15.26 -0.95 -4.72
N GLU A 252 14.04 -0.63 -5.14
CA GLU A 252 13.21 -1.50 -5.98
C GLU A 252 13.78 -1.69 -7.38
N ARG A 253 14.36 -0.65 -7.99
CA ARG A 253 15.07 -0.76 -9.28
C ARG A 253 16.22 -1.76 -9.19
N ARG A 254 17.03 -1.70 -8.14
CA ARG A 254 18.14 -2.65 -7.92
C ARG A 254 17.62 -4.08 -7.75
N ALA A 255 16.51 -4.26 -7.04
CA ALA A 255 15.88 -5.57 -6.88
C ALA A 255 15.38 -6.11 -8.23
N ALA A 256 14.73 -5.28 -9.05
CA ALA A 256 14.26 -5.64 -10.38
C ALA A 256 15.41 -6.03 -11.32
N GLN A 257 16.52 -5.28 -11.31
CA GLN A 257 17.71 -5.59 -12.10
C GLN A 257 18.35 -6.93 -11.72
N LYS A 258 18.44 -7.23 -10.41
CA LYS A 258 18.93 -8.53 -9.93
C LYS A 258 18.03 -9.68 -10.40
N ALA A 259 16.72 -9.52 -10.28
CA ALA A 259 15.77 -10.54 -10.74
C ALA A 259 15.86 -10.80 -12.25
N ALA A 260 16.05 -9.75 -13.07
CA ALA A 260 16.25 -9.88 -14.51
C ALA A 260 17.56 -10.62 -14.85
N GLY A 261 18.65 -10.30 -14.17
CA GLY A 261 19.94 -10.98 -14.36
C GLY A 261 19.88 -12.48 -14.02
N THR A 262 19.18 -12.84 -12.94
CA THR A 262 18.98 -14.26 -12.56
C THR A 262 18.16 -15.02 -13.61
N LYS A 263 17.09 -14.43 -14.16
CA LYS A 263 16.31 -15.06 -15.24
C LYS A 263 17.15 -15.32 -16.50
N GLN A 264 18.02 -14.39 -16.87
CA GLN A 264 18.91 -14.54 -18.02
C GLN A 264 19.94 -15.66 -17.83
N GLN A 265 20.50 -15.79 -16.62
CA GLN A 265 21.42 -16.89 -16.29
C GLN A 265 20.72 -18.24 -16.36
N LEU A 266 19.51 -18.36 -15.81
CA LEU A 266 18.76 -19.62 -15.82
C LEU A 266 18.40 -20.08 -17.23
N GLY A 267 17.97 -19.16 -18.11
CA GLY A 267 17.65 -19.48 -19.50
C GLY A 267 18.86 -19.88 -20.35
N THR A 268 20.06 -19.41 -19.99
CA THR A 268 21.30 -19.80 -20.68
C THR A 268 21.72 -21.23 -20.34
N MET A 269 21.50 -21.66 -19.09
CA MET A 269 21.80 -23.04 -18.66
C MET A 269 20.88 -24.07 -19.32
N ASP A 270 19.58 -23.77 -19.45
CA ASP A 270 18.59 -24.66 -20.07
C ASP A 270 18.86 -24.85 -21.58
N SER A 271 19.38 -23.81 -22.24
CA SER A 271 19.76 -23.88 -23.66
C SER A 271 21.03 -24.70 -23.91
N SER A 272 21.94 -24.82 -22.92
CA SER A 272 23.15 -25.62 -23.05
C SER A 272 22.94 -27.13 -22.84
N GLU A 273 21.92 -27.53 -22.09
CA GLU A 273 21.66 -28.95 -21.77
C GLU A 273 20.95 -29.70 -22.91
N SER A 274 20.38 -28.98 -23.89
CA SER A 274 19.66 -29.56 -25.03
C SER A 274 20.52 -29.82 -26.28
N SER A 275 21.83 -29.53 -26.27
CA SER A 275 22.73 -29.74 -27.42
C SER A 275 23.62 -30.99 -27.36
N GLU A 276 23.55 -31.82 -26.31
CA GLU A 276 24.24 -33.12 -26.27
C GLU A 276 23.23 -34.28 -26.25
N VAL A 277 22.40 -34.39 -27.29
CA VAL A 277 21.87 -35.70 -27.66
C VAL A 277 22.84 -36.26 -28.70
N PRO A 278 23.70 -37.24 -28.34
CA PRO A 278 24.58 -37.87 -29.31
C PRO A 278 23.73 -38.44 -30.44
N GLU A 279 24.06 -38.03 -31.66
CA GLU A 279 23.46 -38.52 -32.89
C GLU A 279 23.60 -40.06 -32.90
N VAL A 280 22.49 -40.75 -32.64
CA VAL A 280 22.43 -42.22 -32.67
C VAL A 280 22.81 -42.65 -34.08
N GLY A 281 23.90 -43.40 -34.16
CA GLY A 281 24.65 -43.69 -35.38
C GLY A 281 23.79 -44.08 -36.58
N GLN A 282 24.16 -43.52 -37.73
CA GLN A 282 23.65 -43.95 -39.03
C GLN A 282 23.91 -45.45 -39.23
N PRO A 283 22.93 -46.20 -39.75
CA PRO A 283 23.11 -47.61 -40.07
C PRO A 283 24.16 -47.77 -41.18
N VAL A 284 25.16 -48.61 -40.92
CA VAL A 284 26.19 -49.01 -41.88
C VAL A 284 25.53 -49.77 -43.02
N GLU A 285 25.52 -49.17 -44.21
CA GLU A 285 25.06 -49.81 -45.44
C GLU A 285 26.10 -50.86 -45.87
N VAL A 286 25.73 -52.13 -45.76
CA VAL A 286 26.56 -53.26 -46.20
C VAL A 286 26.42 -53.40 -47.71
N GLN A 287 27.46 -53.04 -48.46
CA GLN A 287 27.56 -53.34 -49.88
C GLN A 287 27.86 -54.83 -50.09
N ALA A 288 27.06 -55.47 -50.96
CA ALA A 288 27.21 -56.85 -51.42
C ALA A 288 27.95 -56.90 -52.76
#